data_AF-A0AAV7K9X3-F1
#
_entry.id   AF-A0AAV7K9X3-F1
#
_cell.length_a   1.000
_cell.length_b   1.000
_cell.length_c   1.000
_cell.angle_alpha   90.00
_cell.angle_beta   90.00
_cell.angle_gamma   90.00
#
_symmetry.space_group_name_H-M   'P 1'
#
loop_
_entity.id
_entity.type
_entity.pdbx_description
1 polymer ?
#
loop_
_entity_poly.entity_id
_entity_poly.type
_entity_poly.pdbx_seq_one_letter_code
_entity_poly.pdbx_strand_id
1 'polypeptide(L)'
;MENDEIVSKLGSLLENLDIKSSVDVKSSVDIKSSVDEATDSETANSLECPICLQYPNYPIELDNCKHVFCFLCIKGVCLRISRCPICRAEIPRDIAFAGITENQLLNGTGTKEVSKQSTDAYWYYEGYRGWWEYDSVTGSKIEQAFQSGEHKLNVYLFGYNYTINLDKMQQCREDSTNRVRKILRNEVQMDSDKKGVAGIFSTKNSDK
;
A
#
# COMPACT_ATOMS: atom_id res chain seq x y z
N MET A 1 42.64 -1.88 -31.85
CA MET A 1 42.64 -0.45 -31.47
C MET A 1 41.43 0.22 -32.13
N GLU A 2 40.17 -0.18 -31.96
CA GLU A 2 39.35 -0.52 -30.77
C GLU A 2 38.96 0.63 -29.83
N ASN A 3 39.24 1.90 -30.16
CA ASN A 3 38.73 3.02 -29.35
C ASN A 3 38.04 4.15 -30.13
N ASP A 4 38.07 4.14 -31.47
CA ASP A 4 37.41 5.16 -32.30
C ASP A 4 36.00 4.76 -32.77
N GLU A 5 35.59 3.52 -32.52
CA GLU A 5 34.29 2.98 -32.94
C GLU A 5 33.18 3.12 -31.86
N ILE A 6 33.56 3.52 -30.64
CA ILE A 6 32.65 3.63 -29.48
C ILE A 6 32.20 5.09 -29.25
N VAL A 7 33.02 6.10 -29.59
CA VAL A 7 32.69 7.52 -29.39
C VAL A 7 31.81 8.09 -30.53
N SER A 8 31.89 7.55 -31.74
CA SER A 8 31.02 7.91 -32.87
C SER A 8 29.57 7.42 -32.69
N LYS A 9 29.37 6.35 -31.91
CA LYS A 9 28.05 5.72 -31.68
C LYS A 9 27.20 6.43 -30.61
N LEU A 10 27.83 7.25 -29.75
CA LEU A 10 27.19 8.10 -28.75
C LEU A 10 26.67 9.44 -29.29
N GLY A 11 26.95 9.77 -30.55
CA GLY A 11 26.35 10.93 -31.26
C GLY A 11 24.96 10.63 -31.86
N SER A 12 24.43 9.43 -31.60
CA SER A 12 23.03 9.10 -31.81
C SER A 12 22.22 9.56 -30.60
N LEU A 13 21.14 10.31 -30.83
CA LEU A 13 19.86 10.34 -30.06
C LEU A 13 19.25 11.74 -29.84
N LEU A 14 19.84 12.83 -30.31
CA LEU A 14 19.22 14.16 -30.16
C LEU A 14 19.35 15.05 -31.39
N GLU A 15 18.63 14.72 -32.47
CA GLU A 15 18.13 15.79 -33.35
C GLU A 15 16.81 15.37 -34.02
N ASN A 16 15.76 15.92 -33.42
CA ASN A 16 14.35 15.87 -33.79
C ASN A 16 14.14 16.38 -35.21
N LEU A 17 13.15 15.83 -35.93
CA LEU A 17 12.14 16.57 -36.69
C LEU A 17 11.04 15.61 -37.22
N ASP A 18 9.84 15.79 -36.68
CA ASP A 18 8.55 15.97 -37.38
C ASP A 18 7.92 14.93 -38.35
N ILE A 19 6.70 14.51 -37.94
CA ILE A 19 5.44 14.52 -38.71
C ILE A 19 4.98 13.23 -39.45
N LYS A 20 3.71 12.88 -39.13
CA LYS A 20 2.63 12.18 -39.90
C LYS A 20 2.59 10.66 -40.01
N SER A 21 1.56 10.11 -39.34
CA SER A 21 0.53 9.19 -39.84
C SER A 21 0.92 8.14 -40.90
N SER A 22 0.80 6.85 -40.55
CA SER A 22 -0.02 5.87 -41.27
C SER A 22 0.03 4.48 -40.62
N VAL A 23 -1.17 3.97 -40.40
CA VAL A 23 -1.67 2.61 -40.08
C VAL A 23 -0.80 1.41 -40.51
N ASP A 24 -0.73 0.36 -39.69
CA ASP A 24 -1.19 -1.02 -40.01
C ASP A 24 -0.50 -2.10 -39.16
N VAL A 25 -1.16 -2.57 -38.09
CA VAL A 25 -0.99 -3.94 -37.58
C VAL A 25 -2.35 -4.54 -37.25
N LYS A 26 -2.81 -5.44 -38.12
CA LYS A 26 -3.92 -6.37 -37.90
C LYS A 26 -3.44 -7.57 -37.08
N SER A 27 -4.14 -7.86 -35.98
CA SER A 27 -4.74 -9.18 -35.64
C SER A 27 -5.20 -9.12 -34.18
N SER A 28 -6.46 -8.78 -33.91
CA SER A 28 -7.60 -9.70 -33.81
C SER A 28 -7.63 -10.49 -32.50
N VAL A 29 -8.22 -9.89 -31.46
CA VAL A 29 -9.04 -10.60 -30.47
C VAL A 29 -10.27 -9.75 -30.21
N ASP A 30 -11.43 -10.23 -30.64
CA ASP A 30 -12.73 -9.62 -30.44
C ASP A 30 -13.12 -9.65 -28.96
N ILE A 31 -13.19 -8.49 -28.31
CA ILE A 31 -14.01 -8.30 -27.10
C ILE A 31 -15.05 -7.23 -27.44
N LYS A 32 -16.27 -7.67 -27.72
CA LYS A 32 -17.44 -6.79 -27.74
C LYS A 32 -17.77 -6.40 -26.29
N SER A 33 -17.54 -5.13 -25.94
CA SER A 33 -18.39 -4.44 -24.98
C SER A 33 -18.66 -3.04 -25.51
N SER A 34 -19.93 -2.80 -25.81
CA SER A 34 -20.51 -1.52 -26.18
C SER A 34 -20.16 -0.43 -25.15
N VAL A 35 -19.56 0.64 -25.66
CA VAL A 35 -19.44 1.92 -24.97
C VAL A 35 -20.76 2.66 -25.11
N ASP A 36 -21.38 2.99 -23.98
CA ASP A 36 -22.24 4.16 -23.88
C ASP A 36 -21.49 5.20 -23.04
N GLU A 37 -21.05 6.27 -23.70
CA GLU A 37 -20.63 7.52 -23.06
C GLU A 37 -21.88 8.36 -22.75
N ALA A 38 -22.17 8.61 -21.47
CA ALA A 38 -22.64 9.90 -20.97
C ALA A 38 -22.86 9.86 -19.44
N THR A 39 -22.24 10.85 -18.76
CA THR A 39 -22.64 11.47 -17.49
C THR A 39 -22.67 10.62 -16.21
N ASP A 40 -21.60 10.68 -15.40
CA ASP A 40 -21.71 11.28 -14.05
C ASP A 40 -20.31 11.50 -13.43
N SER A 41 -19.81 12.73 -13.51
CA SER A 41 -18.60 13.18 -12.80
C SER A 41 -18.88 13.57 -11.34
N GLU A 42 -19.89 12.96 -10.71
CA GLU A 42 -20.28 13.22 -9.31
C GLU A 42 -20.32 11.94 -8.44
N THR A 43 -20.30 10.73 -9.02
CA THR A 43 -20.29 9.46 -8.27
C THR A 43 -18.91 8.84 -8.06
N ALA A 44 -17.85 9.40 -8.66
CA ALA A 44 -16.48 8.92 -8.49
C ALA A 44 -15.83 9.35 -7.15
N ASN A 45 -16.33 10.41 -6.52
CA ASN A 45 -15.73 10.99 -5.30
C ASN A 45 -16.10 10.23 -4.01
N SER A 46 -17.01 9.26 -4.06
CA SER A 46 -17.40 8.47 -2.87
C SER A 46 -16.55 7.21 -2.65
N LEU A 47 -15.54 6.96 -3.50
CA LEU A 47 -14.73 5.74 -3.47
C LEU A 47 -13.30 5.95 -2.95
N GLU A 48 -12.91 7.18 -2.63
CA GLU A 48 -11.58 7.51 -2.14
C GLU A 48 -11.56 7.71 -0.62
N CYS A 49 -10.44 7.37 0.01
CA CYS A 49 -10.17 7.71 1.40
C CYS A 49 -9.95 9.22 1.53
N PRO A 50 -10.77 9.96 2.31
CA PRO A 50 -10.66 11.41 2.47
C PRO A 50 -9.37 11.90 3.14
N ILE A 51 -8.56 10.99 3.69
CA ILE A 51 -7.31 11.32 4.38
C ILE A 51 -6.13 11.25 3.41
N CYS A 52 -6.05 10.22 2.57
CA CYS A 52 -4.92 10.03 1.66
C CYS A 52 -5.25 10.31 0.19
N LEU A 53 -6.54 10.54 -0.14
CA LEU A 53 -7.03 10.79 -1.49
C LEU A 53 -6.65 9.66 -2.46
N GLN A 54 -6.75 8.42 -1.99
CA GLN A 54 -6.48 7.19 -2.76
C GLN A 54 -7.60 6.19 -2.46
N TYR A 55 -7.70 5.13 -3.27
CA TYR A 55 -8.59 4.02 -2.96
C TYR A 55 -8.31 3.46 -1.54
N PRO A 56 -9.32 3.26 -0.68
CA PRO A 56 -9.13 2.79 0.68
C PRO A 56 -8.39 1.45 0.78
N ASN A 57 -7.20 1.46 1.39
CA ASN A 57 -6.49 0.25 1.76
C ASN A 57 -7.01 -0.29 3.10
N TYR A 58 -7.48 -1.54 3.10
CA TYR A 58 -8.28 -2.14 4.19
C TYR A 58 -9.42 -1.19 4.63
N PRO A 59 -10.46 -1.04 3.81
CA PRO A 59 -11.54 -0.10 4.06
C PRO A 59 -12.27 -0.41 5.36
N ILE A 60 -12.44 0.60 6.20
CA ILE A 60 -13.23 0.52 7.42
C ILE A 60 -14.32 1.58 7.42
N GLU A 61 -15.54 1.15 7.74
CA GLU A 61 -16.69 2.02 7.95
C GLU A 61 -16.78 2.37 9.43
N LEU A 62 -16.93 3.65 9.76
CA LEU A 62 -17.19 4.06 11.14
C LEU A 62 -18.64 3.83 11.53
N ASP A 63 -18.91 3.01 12.54
CA ASP A 63 -20.28 2.68 12.96
C ASP A 63 -21.17 3.89 13.26
N ASN A 64 -20.60 4.92 13.90
CA ASN A 64 -21.35 6.10 14.34
C ASN A 64 -21.75 7.06 13.21
N CYS A 65 -21.10 6.99 12.04
CA CYS A 65 -21.33 8.00 10.98
C CYS A 65 -21.19 7.49 9.55
N LYS A 66 -20.86 6.21 9.36
CA LYS A 66 -20.83 5.51 8.07
C LYS A 66 -19.83 6.03 7.05
N HIS A 67 -18.92 6.91 7.46
CA HIS A 67 -17.79 7.35 6.63
C HIS A 67 -16.71 6.27 6.55
N VAL A 68 -16.09 6.17 5.37
CA VAL A 68 -15.12 5.13 5.02
C VAL A 68 -13.71 5.71 4.89
N PHE A 69 -12.72 4.98 5.41
CA PHE A 69 -11.31 5.36 5.37
C PHE A 69 -10.41 4.14 5.18
N CYS A 70 -9.14 4.34 4.84
CA CYS A 70 -8.12 3.30 5.06
C CYS A 70 -7.97 3.03 6.56
N PHE A 71 -7.83 1.77 6.96
CA PHE A 71 -7.57 1.42 8.37
C PHE A 71 -6.36 2.19 8.96
N LEU A 72 -5.24 2.23 8.24
CA LEU A 72 -4.02 2.91 8.68
C LEU A 72 -4.21 4.43 8.83
N CYS A 73 -5.00 5.04 7.93
CA CYS A 73 -5.27 6.46 7.95
C CYS A 73 -6.14 6.84 9.14
N ILE A 74 -7.27 6.16 9.33
CA ILE A 74 -8.18 6.49 10.44
C ILE A 74 -7.56 6.17 11.79
N LYS A 75 -6.77 5.09 11.88
CA LYS A 75 -6.01 4.77 13.11
C LYS A 75 -5.02 5.88 13.48
N GLY A 76 -4.37 6.51 12.50
CA GLY A 76 -3.52 7.69 12.75
C GLY A 76 -4.29 8.94 13.24
N VAL A 77 -5.56 9.08 12.87
CA VAL A 77 -6.45 10.13 13.41
C VAL A 77 -6.87 9.80 14.84
N CYS A 78 -7.22 8.54 15.12
CA CYS A 78 -7.61 8.09 16.45
C CYS A 78 -6.52 8.31 17.50
N LEU A 79 -5.25 8.15 17.14
CA LEU A 79 -4.14 8.36 18.07
C LEU A 79 -3.93 9.83 18.46
N ARG A 80 -4.65 10.79 17.85
CA ARG A 80 -4.47 12.23 18.07
C ARG A 80 -5.76 12.96 18.46
N ILE A 81 -6.84 12.78 17.71
CA ILE A 81 -8.07 13.59 17.81
C ILE A 81 -9.30 12.74 18.16
N SER A 82 -9.30 11.43 17.83
CA SER A 82 -10.41 10.49 18.09
C SER A 82 -11.79 10.93 17.55
N ARG A 83 -11.82 11.76 16.50
CA ARG A 83 -13.04 12.21 15.82
C ARG A 83 -12.95 12.03 14.32
N CYS A 84 -14.08 11.70 13.70
CA CYS A 84 -14.21 11.51 12.26
C CYS A 84 -13.76 12.78 11.50
N PRO A 85 -12.84 12.68 10.53
CA PRO A 85 -12.39 13.81 9.72
C PRO A 85 -13.49 14.50 8.91
N ILE A 86 -14.58 13.79 8.59
CA ILE A 86 -15.69 14.35 7.80
C ILE A 86 -16.72 15.05 8.71
N CYS A 87 -17.34 14.32 9.64
CA CYS A 87 -18.48 14.83 10.40
C CYS A 87 -18.20 15.09 11.89
N ARG A 88 -16.96 14.88 12.36
CA ARG A 88 -16.52 15.09 13.75
C ARG A 88 -17.19 14.20 14.81
N ALA A 89 -17.98 13.21 14.40
CA ALA A 89 -18.49 12.16 15.27
C ALA A 89 -17.34 11.41 15.98
N GLU A 90 -17.59 10.91 17.19
CA GLU A 90 -16.61 10.14 17.95
C GLU A 90 -16.26 8.83 17.24
N ILE A 91 -14.96 8.49 17.21
CA ILE A 91 -14.50 7.23 16.63
C ILE A 91 -14.45 6.14 17.72
N PRO A 92 -15.03 4.94 17.49
CA PRO A 92 -14.92 3.80 18.39
C PRO A 92 -13.46 3.50 18.82
N ARG A 93 -13.26 3.24 20.12
CA ARG A 93 -11.92 3.03 20.72
C ARG A 93 -11.24 1.73 20.30
N ASP A 94 -12.01 0.74 19.87
CA ASP A 94 -11.53 -0.55 19.38
C ASP A 94 -10.68 -0.41 18.10
N ILE A 95 -11.09 0.46 17.17
CA ILE A 95 -10.33 0.85 15.97
C ILE A 95 -8.93 1.37 16.34
N ALA A 96 -8.83 2.08 17.47
CA ALA A 96 -7.61 2.73 17.93
C ALA A 96 -6.68 1.79 18.71
N PHE A 97 -7.22 0.97 19.62
CA PHE A 97 -6.41 0.30 20.66
C PHE A 97 -6.61 -1.21 20.79
N ALA A 98 -7.83 -1.72 20.57
CA ALA A 98 -8.10 -3.15 20.72
C ALA A 98 -7.59 -3.97 19.52
N GLY A 99 -7.44 -3.30 18.38
CA GLY A 99 -7.22 -3.96 17.10
C GLY A 99 -8.53 -4.55 16.59
N ILE A 100 -8.69 -4.52 15.28
CA ILE A 100 -9.85 -5.07 14.59
C ILE A 100 -9.48 -6.40 13.95
N THR A 101 -10.48 -7.19 13.59
CA THR A 101 -10.32 -8.40 12.78
C THR A 101 -10.74 -8.14 11.33
N GLU A 102 -10.33 -9.02 10.41
CA GLU A 102 -10.67 -8.93 8.99
C GLU A 102 -12.20 -8.87 8.73
N ASN A 103 -13.02 -9.51 9.57
CA ASN A 103 -14.49 -9.49 9.47
C ASN A 103 -15.12 -8.11 9.70
N GLN A 104 -14.38 -7.17 10.31
CA GLN A 104 -14.84 -5.80 10.56
C GLN A 104 -14.49 -4.85 9.40
N LEU A 105 -13.78 -5.32 8.38
CA LEU A 105 -13.49 -4.56 7.17
C LEU A 105 -14.70 -4.58 6.23
N LEU A 106 -14.90 -3.47 5.52
CA LEU A 106 -15.89 -3.42 4.44
C LEU A 106 -15.56 -4.48 3.38
N ASN A 107 -16.58 -5.24 2.98
CA ASN A 107 -16.55 -6.30 1.96
C ASN A 107 -15.76 -7.57 2.30
N GLY A 108 -15.37 -7.81 3.57
CA GLY A 108 -14.76 -9.09 4.01
C GLY A 108 -13.51 -9.53 3.24
N THR A 109 -12.94 -8.63 2.43
CA THR A 109 -11.83 -8.86 1.52
C THR A 109 -10.95 -7.64 1.65
N GLY A 110 -9.87 -7.78 2.42
CA GLY A 110 -8.83 -6.77 2.49
C GLY A 110 -8.35 -6.46 1.08
N THR A 111 -8.60 -5.23 0.63
CA THR A 111 -8.32 -4.74 -0.73
C THR A 111 -9.10 -5.47 -1.83
N LYS A 112 -9.89 -4.74 -2.65
CA LYS A 112 -10.00 -5.18 -4.05
C LYS A 112 -8.57 -5.19 -4.55
N GLU A 113 -8.10 -6.36 -4.93
CA GLU A 113 -6.80 -6.57 -5.52
C GLU A 113 -6.50 -5.42 -6.48
N VAL A 114 -5.68 -4.46 -6.04
CA VAL A 114 -4.72 -3.89 -6.97
C VAL A 114 -3.95 -5.12 -7.37
N SER A 115 -4.36 -5.69 -8.51
CA SER A 115 -3.90 -6.95 -9.11
C SER A 115 -2.59 -7.33 -8.46
N LYS A 116 -2.53 -8.40 -7.65
CA LYS A 116 -1.30 -8.88 -6.99
C LYS A 116 -0.13 -8.60 -7.93
N GLN A 117 0.53 -7.46 -7.77
CA GLN A 117 1.84 -7.27 -8.32
C GLN A 117 2.57 -8.24 -7.44
N SER A 118 2.90 -9.39 -8.01
CA SER A 118 3.53 -10.49 -7.30
C SER A 118 4.76 -9.90 -6.63
N THR A 119 4.63 -9.48 -5.40
CA THR A 119 5.77 -9.04 -4.63
C THR A 119 6.54 -10.31 -4.42
N ASP A 120 7.76 -10.37 -4.95
CA ASP A 120 8.63 -11.55 -4.81
C ASP A 120 8.89 -11.92 -3.34
N ALA A 121 8.54 -11.02 -2.41
CA ALA A 121 8.55 -11.26 -0.99
C ALA A 121 7.48 -10.48 -0.20
N TYR A 122 7.22 -11.00 1.00
CA TYR A 122 6.40 -10.43 2.06
C TYR A 122 7.31 -9.84 3.13
N TRP A 123 6.91 -8.68 3.66
CA TRP A 123 7.67 -7.95 4.67
C TRP A 123 6.91 -7.88 5.99
N TYR A 124 7.64 -8.05 7.08
CA TYR A 124 7.10 -8.09 8.44
C TYR A 124 7.84 -7.16 9.38
N TYR A 125 7.17 -6.74 10.45
CA TYR A 125 7.75 -6.02 11.56
C TYR A 125 7.41 -6.66 12.91
N GLU A 126 8.38 -6.63 13.82
CA GLU A 126 8.28 -7.26 15.12
C GLU A 126 7.21 -6.59 15.99
N GLY A 127 6.23 -7.37 16.43
CA GLY A 127 5.25 -7.02 17.45
C GLY A 127 5.59 -7.59 18.83
N TYR A 128 4.76 -7.32 19.83
CA TYR A 128 4.85 -8.08 21.07
C TYR A 128 4.51 -9.54 20.79
N ARG A 129 5.50 -10.43 20.99
CA ARG A 129 5.42 -11.88 20.80
C ARG A 129 4.83 -12.30 19.45
N GLY A 130 5.48 -11.89 18.37
CA GLY A 130 5.13 -12.33 17.01
C GLY A 130 5.30 -11.24 15.97
N TRP A 131 5.02 -11.58 14.72
CA TRP A 131 5.24 -10.71 13.57
C TRP A 131 3.93 -10.15 13.03
N TRP A 132 3.98 -8.89 12.58
CA TRP A 132 2.93 -8.27 11.78
C TRP A 132 3.44 -8.13 10.36
N GLU A 133 2.62 -8.48 9.38
CA GLU A 133 2.93 -8.14 7.99
C GLU A 133 2.69 -6.65 7.77
N TYR A 134 3.51 -5.99 6.94
CA TYR A 134 3.16 -4.67 6.42
C TYR A 134 1.94 -4.77 5.49
N ASP A 135 1.21 -3.67 5.30
CA ASP A 135 0.24 -3.63 4.22
C ASP A 135 0.92 -3.80 2.86
N SER A 136 0.22 -4.34 1.87
CA SER A 136 0.77 -4.65 0.54
C SER A 136 1.46 -3.47 -0.14
N VAL A 137 0.91 -2.26 0.00
CA VAL A 137 1.48 -1.05 -0.61
C VAL A 137 2.82 -0.71 0.05
N THR A 138 2.88 -0.71 1.37
CA THR A 138 4.14 -0.47 2.09
C THR A 138 5.15 -1.58 1.86
N GLY A 139 4.71 -2.85 1.90
CA GLY A 139 5.56 -4.01 1.64
C GLY A 139 6.22 -3.95 0.26
N SER A 140 5.45 -3.58 -0.77
CA SER A 140 5.97 -3.41 -2.14
C SER A 140 7.04 -2.32 -2.24
N LYS A 141 6.87 -1.20 -1.52
CA LYS A 141 7.88 -0.12 -1.48
C LYS A 141 9.17 -0.57 -0.80
N ILE A 142 9.05 -1.34 0.30
CA ILE A 142 10.22 -1.90 0.99
C ILE A 142 10.93 -2.88 0.08
N GLU A 143 10.20 -3.77 -0.60
CA GLU A 143 10.77 -4.74 -1.54
C GLU A 143 11.48 -4.04 -2.71
N GLN A 144 10.86 -3.04 -3.33
CA GLN A 144 11.47 -2.30 -4.43
C GLN A 144 12.80 -1.65 -4.01
N ALA A 145 12.84 -1.03 -2.83
CA ALA A 145 14.06 -0.43 -2.29
C ALA A 145 15.13 -1.50 -2.02
N PHE A 146 14.74 -2.63 -1.44
CA PHE A 146 15.63 -3.75 -1.18
C PHE A 146 16.23 -4.33 -2.47
N GLN A 147 15.42 -4.59 -3.49
CA GLN A 147 15.87 -5.09 -4.79
C GLN A 147 16.78 -4.10 -5.53
N SER A 148 16.57 -2.80 -5.32
CA SER A 148 17.39 -1.73 -5.92
C SER A 148 18.73 -1.52 -5.20
N GLY A 149 18.99 -2.23 -4.09
CA GLY A 149 20.21 -2.07 -3.30
C GLY A 149 20.23 -0.82 -2.44
N GLU A 150 19.08 -0.21 -2.15
CA GLU A 150 18.99 0.94 -1.26
C GLU A 150 19.29 0.53 0.18
N HIS A 151 19.99 1.39 0.92
CA HIS A 151 20.34 1.13 2.33
C HIS A 151 19.19 1.44 3.31
N LYS A 152 18.31 2.38 2.93
CA LYS A 152 17.18 2.82 3.75
C LYS A 152 16.09 3.48 2.90
N LEU A 153 14.87 3.50 3.43
CA LEU A 153 13.75 4.27 2.89
C LEU A 153 12.89 4.86 4.00
N ASN A 154 12.12 5.89 3.65
CA ASN A 154 11.13 6.48 4.55
C ASN A 154 9.70 6.08 4.13
N VAL A 155 8.89 5.67 5.10
CA VAL A 155 7.49 5.30 4.91
C VAL A 155 6.61 6.04 5.91
N TYR A 156 5.42 6.46 5.48
CA TYR A 156 4.47 7.17 6.33
C TYR A 156 3.40 6.21 6.85
N LEU A 157 3.40 5.93 8.15
CA LEU A 157 2.53 4.94 8.79
C LEU A 157 1.84 5.55 10.01
N PHE A 158 0.52 5.40 10.12
CA PHE A 158 -0.30 5.85 11.25
C PHE A 158 -0.07 7.31 11.68
N GLY A 159 0.24 8.20 10.74
CA GLY A 159 0.47 9.62 11.03
C GLY A 159 1.92 10.00 11.33
N TYR A 160 2.88 9.08 11.18
CA TYR A 160 4.29 9.32 11.48
C TYR A 160 5.20 8.82 10.37
N ASN A 161 6.34 9.49 10.20
CA ASN A 161 7.42 8.99 9.36
C ASN A 161 8.21 7.92 10.10
N TYR A 162 8.43 6.81 9.41
CA TYR A 162 9.31 5.74 9.84
C TYR A 162 10.46 5.63 8.86
N THR A 163 11.67 5.49 9.39
CA THR A 163 12.83 5.04 8.62
C THR A 163 12.89 3.52 8.69
N ILE A 164 12.93 2.89 7.53
CA ILE A 164 13.23 1.47 7.35
C ILE A 164 14.71 1.39 6.97
N ASN A 165 15.54 0.85 7.84
CA ASN A 165 16.95 0.60 7.59
C ASN A 165 17.14 -0.85 7.13
N LEU A 166 17.53 -1.03 5.87
CA LEU A 166 17.64 -2.33 5.22
C LEU A 166 18.96 -3.03 5.57
N ASP A 167 20.02 -2.29 5.86
CA ASP A 167 21.30 -2.87 6.32
C ASP A 167 21.17 -3.54 7.70
N LYS A 168 20.45 -2.86 8.61
CA LYS A 168 20.26 -3.30 10.00
C LYS A 168 18.99 -4.14 10.17
N MET A 169 18.17 -4.24 9.14
CA MET A 169 16.85 -4.87 9.17
C MET A 169 15.99 -4.37 10.34
N GLN A 170 15.79 -3.05 10.39
CA GLN A 170 15.10 -2.38 11.48
C GLN A 170 14.19 -1.25 11.00
N GLN A 171 13.08 -1.03 11.70
CA GLN A 171 12.28 0.19 11.59
C GLN A 171 12.39 1.03 12.86
N CYS A 172 12.43 2.35 12.70
CA CYS A 172 12.31 3.33 13.78
C CYS A 172 11.48 4.53 13.34
N ARG A 173 10.85 5.22 14.30
CA ARG A 173 10.10 6.45 14.02
C ARG A 173 11.09 7.62 13.97
N GLU A 174 10.95 8.53 13.01
CA GLU A 174 11.95 9.61 12.81
C GLU A 174 12.03 10.59 13.99
N ASP A 175 10.90 10.94 14.57
CA ASP A 175 10.79 11.89 15.69
C ASP A 175 10.90 11.22 17.07
N SER A 176 11.14 9.90 17.13
CA SER A 176 11.27 9.15 18.39
C SER A 176 12.16 7.92 18.27
N THR A 177 13.24 7.89 19.05
CA THR A 177 14.17 6.76 19.12
C THR A 177 13.75 5.66 20.11
N ASN A 178 12.65 5.86 20.85
CA ASN A 178 12.27 4.98 21.97
C ASN A 178 11.88 3.55 21.55
N ARG A 179 11.61 3.32 20.26
CA ARG A 179 11.19 2.02 19.77
C ARG A 179 11.79 1.71 18.42
N VAL A 180 12.73 0.77 18.43
CA VAL A 180 13.23 0.10 17.23
C VAL A 180 12.58 -1.27 17.17
N ARG A 181 12.08 -1.66 15.99
CA ARG A 181 11.54 -3.01 15.76
C ARG A 181 12.36 -3.69 14.68
N LYS A 182 12.63 -4.98 14.82
CA LYS A 182 13.19 -5.76 13.72
C LYS A 182 12.18 -5.84 12.57
N ILE A 183 12.70 -5.90 11.35
CA ILE A 183 11.91 -6.25 10.18
C ILE A 183 12.42 -7.56 9.58
N LEU A 184 11.59 -8.23 8.81
CA LEU A 184 11.89 -9.52 8.21
C LEU A 184 11.32 -9.56 6.80
N ARG A 185 12.09 -10.15 5.87
CA ARG A 185 11.69 -10.43 4.48
C ARG A 185 11.56 -11.93 4.30
N ASN A 186 10.46 -12.38 3.70
CA ASN A 186 10.27 -13.77 3.29
C ASN A 186 9.72 -13.88 1.87
N GLU A 187 10.22 -14.82 1.09
CA GLU A 187 9.65 -15.13 -0.24
C GLU A 187 8.28 -15.83 -0.14
N VAL A 188 8.08 -16.64 0.90
CA VAL A 188 6.81 -17.33 1.18
C VAL A 188 6.09 -16.67 2.35
N GLN A 189 4.78 -16.46 2.18
CA GLN A 189 3.92 -15.85 3.20
C GLN A 189 3.83 -16.70 4.47
N MET A 190 3.91 -16.06 5.64
CA MET A 190 3.81 -16.71 6.96
C MET A 190 2.35 -16.78 7.46
N ASP A 191 1.51 -17.61 6.84
CA ASP A 191 0.07 -17.60 7.16
C ASP A 191 -0.27 -18.07 8.58
N SER A 192 0.42 -19.08 9.13
CA SER A 192 0.14 -19.59 10.50
C SER A 192 0.83 -18.81 11.61
N ASP A 193 1.92 -18.10 11.28
CA ASP A 193 2.90 -17.61 12.25
C ASP A 193 2.89 -16.08 12.40
N LYS A 194 2.05 -15.39 11.61
CA LYS A 194 1.80 -13.95 11.76
C LYS A 194 0.57 -13.66 12.63
N LYS A 195 0.56 -12.46 13.21
CA LYS A 195 -0.58 -11.94 14.00
C LYS A 195 -1.71 -11.42 13.11
N GLY A 196 -1.34 -11.00 11.90
CA GLY A 196 -2.19 -10.40 10.89
C GLY A 196 -1.43 -9.33 10.11
N VAL A 197 -2.15 -8.42 9.46
CA VAL A 197 -1.59 -7.43 8.54
C VAL A 197 -1.81 -6.02 9.07
N ALA A 198 -0.75 -5.22 9.15
CA ALA A 198 -0.79 -3.80 9.50
C ALA A 198 -1.52 -3.47 10.83
N GLY A 199 -1.59 -4.43 11.76
CA GLY A 199 -2.32 -4.31 13.01
C GLY A 199 -3.80 -4.73 12.97
N ILE A 200 -4.25 -5.34 11.88
CA ILE A 200 -5.54 -6.03 11.71
C ILE A 200 -5.28 -7.51 11.99
N PHE A 201 -5.97 -8.08 12.98
CA PHE A 201 -5.81 -9.47 13.34
C PHE A 201 -6.43 -10.39 12.30
N SER A 202 -5.70 -11.43 11.91
CA SER A 202 -6.27 -12.50 11.09
C SER A 202 -7.27 -13.29 11.90
N THR A 203 -8.42 -13.59 11.29
CA THR A 203 -9.42 -14.47 11.89
C THR A 203 -8.88 -15.89 11.82
N LYS A 204 -8.19 -16.35 12.86
CA LYS A 204 -7.90 -17.78 12.97
C LYS A 204 -9.24 -18.50 13.01
N ASN A 205 -9.49 -19.47 12.12
CA ASN A 205 -10.56 -20.43 12.32
C ASN A 205 -10.31 -21.09 13.67
N SER A 206 -11.04 -20.66 14.69
CA SER A 206 -11.07 -21.30 15.99
C SER A 206 -11.89 -22.57 15.88
N ASP A 207 -11.35 -23.56 15.16
CA ASP A 207 -11.81 -24.94 15.18
C ASP A 207 -10.66 -25.81 15.71
N LYS A 208 -10.66 -25.97 17.03
CA LYS A 208 -10.13 -27.14 17.72
C LYS A 208 -11.07 -27.48 18.87
#